data_AF-A0AAV4C6N2-F1
#
_entry.id   AF-A0AAV4C6N2-F1
#
_cell.length_a   1.000
_cell.length_b   1.000
_cell.length_c   1.000
_cell.angle_alpha   90.00
_cell.angle_beta   90.00
_cell.angle_gamma   90.00
#
_symmetry.space_group_name_H-M   'P 1'
#
loop_
_entity.id
_entity.type
_entity.pdbx_description
1 polymer ?
#
loop_
_entity_poly.entity_id
_entity_poly.type
_entity_poly.pdbx_seq_one_letter_code
_entity_poly.pdbx_strand_id
1 'polypeptide(L)'
;MDFPQVPILGSDDEKALKLAMALAFPQAPRVTCTRHYFSHSLADKVVLPKQEQQHFITQIFGDSGIIAHGVDQMDIADRIQHMAESIENRSVQKLIELMSPLLVENAKGLERPGLHFACPLWTNNNFESLNQFLKQALSWRSLKLI
;
A
#
# COMPACT_ATOMS: atom_id res chain seq x y z
N MET A 1 26.57 6.89 -13.48
CA MET A 1 25.36 6.45 -12.76
C MET A 1 24.26 7.41 -13.16
N ASP A 2 23.34 6.98 -14.02
CA ASP A 2 22.19 7.80 -14.40
C ASP A 2 21.17 7.73 -13.27
N PHE A 3 21.06 8.82 -12.49
CA PHE A 3 19.98 8.95 -11.53
C PHE A 3 18.64 9.00 -12.29
N PRO A 4 17.56 8.38 -11.79
CA PRO A 4 16.25 8.59 -12.37
C PRO A 4 15.95 10.10 -12.37
N GLN A 5 15.74 10.68 -13.55
CA GLN A 5 15.60 12.13 -13.72
C GLN A 5 14.35 12.71 -13.03
N VAL A 6 13.45 11.86 -12.52
CA VAL A 6 12.22 12.26 -11.85
C VAL A 6 12.05 11.44 -10.56
N PRO A 7 11.85 12.08 -9.39
CA PRO A 7 11.64 11.36 -8.13
C PRO A 7 10.34 10.57 -8.14
N ILE A 8 10.26 9.53 -7.32
CA ILE A 8 9.00 8.85 -7.00
C ILE A 8 8.42 9.46 -5.74
N LEU A 9 7.12 9.69 -5.78
CA LEU A 9 6.39 10.27 -4.68
C LEU A 9 5.56 9.19 -4.00
N GLY A 10 5.86 8.92 -2.74
CA GLY A 10 5.10 8.00 -1.90
C GLY A 10 4.16 8.76 -0.98
N SER A 11 2.92 8.30 -0.84
CA SER A 11 1.98 8.86 0.13
C SER A 11 0.98 7.83 0.66
N ASP A 12 0.26 8.18 1.72
CA ASP A 12 -0.99 7.48 2.05
C ASP A 12 -2.07 7.79 1.00
N ASP A 13 -3.20 7.06 1.05
CA ASP A 13 -4.33 7.25 0.12
C ASP A 13 -5.16 8.50 0.46
N GLU A 14 -4.53 9.67 0.37
CA GLU A 14 -5.18 10.95 0.67
C GLU A 14 -5.41 11.76 -0.61
N LYS A 15 -6.68 12.04 -0.92
CA LYS A 15 -7.08 12.71 -2.17
C LYS A 15 -6.40 14.06 -2.37
N ALA A 16 -6.34 14.89 -1.32
CA ALA A 16 -5.74 16.23 -1.40
C ALA A 16 -4.25 16.14 -1.73
N LEU A 17 -3.53 15.24 -1.07
CA LEU A 17 -2.10 15.04 -1.30
C LEU A 17 -1.83 14.47 -2.70
N LYS A 18 -2.64 13.50 -3.17
CA LYS A 18 -2.56 12.97 -4.54
C LYS A 18 -2.72 14.05 -5.60
N LEU A 19 -3.64 14.99 -5.40
CA LEU A 19 -3.85 16.12 -6.29
C LEU A 19 -2.67 17.10 -6.24
N ALA A 20 -2.19 17.46 -5.05
CA ALA A 20 -1.05 18.37 -4.89
C ALA A 20 0.21 17.80 -5.57
N MET A 21 0.49 16.51 -5.38
CA MET A 21 1.61 15.83 -6.04
C MET A 21 1.45 15.79 -7.56
N ALA A 22 0.24 15.54 -8.07
CA ALA A 22 -0.03 15.54 -9.51
C ALA A 22 0.21 16.92 -10.15
N LEU A 23 -0.17 17.99 -9.44
CA LEU A 23 0.01 19.37 -9.89
C LEU A 23 1.48 19.79 -9.84
N ALA A 24 2.19 19.46 -8.76
CA ALA A 24 3.58 19.86 -8.56
C ALA A 24 4.57 19.02 -9.38
N PHE A 25 4.28 17.74 -9.59
CA PHE A 25 5.18 16.78 -10.24
C PHE A 25 4.42 15.87 -11.22
N PRO A 26 3.91 16.40 -12.33
CA PRO A 26 3.02 15.68 -13.24
C PRO A 26 3.66 14.45 -13.91
N GLN A 27 5.00 14.40 -13.97
CA GLN A 27 5.75 13.29 -14.57
C GLN A 27 6.28 12.27 -13.54
N ALA A 28 6.13 12.58 -12.24
CA ALA A 28 6.60 11.71 -11.17
C ALA A 28 5.66 10.52 -11.00
N PRO A 29 6.20 9.28 -10.95
CA PRO A 29 5.42 8.14 -10.52
C PRO A 29 4.97 8.35 -9.09
N ARG A 30 3.78 7.86 -8.79
CA ARG A 30 3.21 7.92 -7.46
C ARG A 30 2.99 6.51 -6.98
N VAL A 31 3.30 6.27 -5.71
CA VAL A 31 3.02 5.02 -5.03
C VAL A 31 2.23 5.33 -3.77
N THR A 32 1.15 4.57 -3.55
CA THR A 32 0.31 4.70 -2.37
C THR A 32 0.73 3.66 -1.33
N CYS A 33 0.71 3.97 -0.03
CA CYS A 33 0.88 2.94 0.99
C CYS A 33 -0.36 2.03 1.06
N THR A 34 -0.36 0.96 0.27
CA THR A 34 -1.48 0.02 0.20
C THR A 34 -1.56 -0.90 1.42
N ARG A 35 -0.43 -1.17 2.09
CA ARG A 35 -0.40 -1.98 3.32
C ARG A 35 -1.17 -1.32 4.48
N HIS A 36 -0.96 -0.03 4.73
CA HIS A 36 -1.70 0.69 5.77
C HIS A 36 -3.19 0.82 5.43
N TYR A 37 -3.49 1.12 4.17
CA TYR A 37 -4.88 1.18 3.70
C TYR A 37 -5.63 -0.14 3.92
N PHE A 38 -5.01 -1.29 3.58
CA PHE A 38 -5.62 -2.61 3.80
C PHE A 38 -5.75 -2.94 5.28
N SER A 39 -4.70 -2.69 6.07
CA SER A 39 -4.70 -2.99 7.50
C SER A 39 -5.79 -2.22 8.26
N HIS A 40 -5.94 -0.91 7.98
CA HIS A 40 -7.04 -0.11 8.53
C HIS A 40 -8.41 -0.60 8.03
N SER A 41 -8.53 -0.89 6.74
CA SER A 41 -9.81 -1.36 6.18
C SER A 41 -10.23 -2.72 6.74
N LEU A 42 -9.30 -3.63 7.02
CA LEU A 42 -9.59 -4.90 7.68
C LEU A 42 -10.06 -4.70 9.12
N ALA A 43 -9.38 -3.83 9.87
CA ALA A 43 -9.71 -3.53 11.26
C ALA A 43 -11.08 -2.84 11.39
N ASP A 44 -11.37 -1.88 10.51
CA ASP A 44 -12.55 -1.02 10.62
C ASP A 44 -13.79 -1.60 9.93
N LYS A 45 -13.62 -2.33 8.81
CA LYS A 45 -14.74 -2.71 7.93
C LYS A 45 -15.07 -4.21 7.92
N VAL A 46 -14.14 -5.07 8.31
CA VAL A 46 -14.28 -6.53 8.10
C VAL A 46 -14.39 -7.35 9.39
N VAL A 47 -14.17 -6.74 10.57
CA VAL A 47 -14.33 -7.36 11.91
C VAL A 47 -13.81 -8.81 11.97
N LEU A 48 -12.52 -8.98 11.69
CA LEU A 48 -11.84 -10.27 11.79
C LEU A 48 -11.00 -10.38 13.05
N PRO A 49 -10.73 -11.61 13.54
CA PRO A 49 -9.66 -11.83 14.50
C PRO A 49 -8.32 -11.31 13.98
N LYS A 50 -7.49 -10.73 14.86
CA LYS A 50 -6.18 -10.18 14.47
C LYS A 50 -5.29 -11.18 13.73
N GLN A 51 -5.37 -12.46 14.09
CA GLN A 51 -4.60 -13.52 13.45
C GLN A 51 -5.00 -13.72 11.99
N GLU A 52 -6.30 -13.67 11.68
CA GLU A 52 -6.81 -13.75 10.30
C GLU A 52 -6.45 -12.49 9.51
N GLN A 53 -6.54 -11.31 10.12
CA GLN A 53 -6.09 -10.06 9.48
C GLN A 53 -4.62 -10.16 9.07
N GLN A 54 -3.76 -10.64 9.98
CA GLN A 54 -2.34 -10.81 9.70
C GLN A 54 -2.09 -11.87 8.62
N HIS A 55 -2.89 -12.94 8.59
CA HIS A 55 -2.83 -13.94 7.52
C HIS A 55 -3.07 -13.31 6.15
N PHE A 56 -4.16 -12.56 5.97
CA PHE A 56 -4.46 -11.89 4.69
C PHE A 56 -3.43 -10.82 4.33
N ILE A 57 -2.97 -10.02 5.30
CA ILE A 57 -1.90 -9.05 5.07
C ILE A 57 -0.64 -9.75 4.57
N THR A 58 -0.29 -10.91 5.11
CA THR A 58 0.91 -11.66 4.71
C THR A 58 0.74 -12.31 3.34
N GLN A 59 -0.46 -12.78 2.99
CA GLN A 59 -0.73 -13.30 1.64
C GLN A 59 -0.59 -12.24 0.54
N ILE A 60 -0.97 -10.99 0.83
CA ILE A 60 -0.85 -9.91 -0.15
C ILE A 60 0.55 -9.31 -0.12
N PHE A 61 1.02 -8.91 1.06
CA PHE A 61 2.20 -8.06 1.28
C PHE A 61 3.40 -8.79 1.94
N GLY A 62 3.37 -10.11 2.10
CA GLY A 62 4.50 -10.88 2.61
C GLY A 62 5.60 -11.06 1.55
N ASP A 63 6.72 -11.67 1.96
CA ASP A 63 7.89 -11.90 1.09
C ASP A 63 7.59 -12.81 -0.12
N SER A 64 6.56 -13.64 -0.01
CA SER A 64 6.00 -14.47 -1.09
C SER A 64 4.60 -14.02 -1.50
N GLY A 65 4.24 -12.77 -1.20
CA GLY A 65 2.92 -12.22 -1.44
C GLY A 65 2.69 -11.84 -2.89
N ILE A 66 1.46 -11.47 -3.22
CA ILE A 66 1.07 -11.06 -4.59
C ILE A 66 1.93 -9.93 -5.11
N ILE A 67 2.24 -8.96 -4.27
CA ILE A 67 3.05 -7.81 -4.69
C ILE A 67 4.55 -8.10 -4.67
N ALA A 68 5.03 -9.17 -4.02
CA ALA A 68 6.46 -9.43 -3.83
C ALA A 68 7.15 -9.95 -5.10
N HIS A 69 6.45 -10.72 -5.92
CA HIS A 69 6.98 -11.19 -7.20
C HIS A 69 6.71 -10.13 -8.26
N GLY A 70 7.74 -9.34 -8.58
CA GLY A 70 7.71 -8.41 -9.70
C GLY A 70 7.56 -9.16 -11.03
N VAL A 71 6.60 -8.70 -11.84
CA VAL A 71 6.49 -8.81 -13.31
C VAL A 71 6.84 -10.15 -13.99
N ASP A 72 6.73 -11.30 -13.32
CA ASP A 72 6.79 -12.60 -14.00
C ASP A 72 5.42 -12.96 -14.58
N GLN A 73 5.39 -13.10 -15.92
CA GLN A 73 4.40 -13.65 -16.89
C GLN A 73 2.87 -13.56 -16.66
N MET A 74 2.36 -13.53 -15.43
CA MET A 74 0.95 -13.28 -15.12
C MET A 74 0.75 -11.81 -14.73
N ASP A 75 -0.31 -11.20 -15.28
CA ASP A 75 -0.75 -9.85 -14.89
C ASP A 75 -1.01 -9.84 -13.37
N ILE A 76 -0.57 -8.79 -12.69
CA ILE A 76 -0.87 -8.60 -11.26
C ILE A 76 -2.38 -8.60 -11.02
N ALA A 77 -3.18 -8.15 -11.99
CA ALA A 77 -4.63 -8.24 -11.96
C ALA A 77 -5.11 -9.69 -11.83
N ASP A 78 -4.56 -10.61 -12.63
CA ASP A 78 -4.92 -12.03 -12.60
C ASP A 78 -4.56 -12.69 -11.26
N ARG A 79 -3.42 -12.31 -10.68
CA ARG A 79 -2.97 -12.81 -9.37
C ARG A 79 -3.86 -12.32 -8.24
N ILE A 80 -4.27 -11.05 -8.28
CA ILE A 80 -5.23 -10.49 -7.32
C ILE A 80 -6.57 -11.22 -7.44
N GLN A 81 -7.04 -11.47 -8.67
CA GLN A 81 -8.28 -12.20 -8.91
C GLN A 81 -8.22 -13.64 -8.38
N HIS A 82 -7.19 -14.41 -8.71
CA HIS A 82 -7.03 -15.79 -8.23
C HIS A 82 -7.00 -15.87 -6.69
N MET A 83 -6.34 -14.92 -6.03
CA MET A 83 -6.36 -14.88 -4.57
C MET A 83 -7.75 -14.52 -4.05
N ALA A 84 -8.42 -13.51 -4.62
CA ALA A 84 -9.77 -13.14 -4.22
C ALA A 84 -10.74 -14.33 -4.31
N GLU A 85 -10.61 -15.16 -5.35
CA GLU A 85 -11.38 -16.40 -5.54
C GLU A 85 -11.03 -17.50 -4.52
N SER A 86 -9.78 -17.55 -4.04
CA SER A 86 -9.35 -18.51 -3.00
C SER A 86 -9.82 -18.16 -1.58
N ILE A 87 -10.35 -16.95 -1.37
CA ILE A 87 -10.73 -16.45 -0.05
C ILE A 87 -12.21 -16.73 0.19
N GLU A 88 -12.50 -17.61 1.15
CA GLU A 88 -13.87 -17.97 1.53
C GLU A 88 -14.63 -16.78 2.14
N ASN A 89 -13.92 -15.84 2.77
CA ASN A 89 -14.53 -14.68 3.41
C ASN A 89 -14.92 -13.61 2.38
N ARG A 90 -16.21 -13.53 2.06
CA ARG A 90 -16.76 -12.58 1.07
C ARG A 90 -16.46 -11.09 1.37
N SER A 91 -16.37 -10.71 2.64
CA SER A 91 -16.06 -9.33 3.01
C SER A 91 -14.59 -8.98 2.71
N VAL A 92 -13.69 -9.95 2.90
CA VAL A 92 -12.27 -9.82 2.53
C VAL A 92 -12.12 -9.82 1.01
N GLN A 93 -12.82 -10.71 0.31
CA GLN A 93 -12.84 -10.75 -1.16
C GLN A 93 -13.25 -9.39 -1.73
N LYS A 94 -14.35 -8.82 -1.25
CA LYS A 94 -14.82 -7.49 -1.68
C LYS A 94 -13.83 -6.37 -1.35
N LEU A 95 -13.15 -6.46 -0.20
CA LEU A 95 -12.12 -5.48 0.16
C LEU A 95 -10.94 -5.56 -0.82
N ILE A 96 -10.52 -6.77 -1.19
CA ILE A 96 -9.45 -6.98 -2.17
C ILE A 96 -9.87 -6.42 -3.53
N GLU A 97 -11.08 -6.72 -4.01
CA GLU A 97 -11.61 -6.17 -5.26
C GLU A 97 -11.60 -4.63 -5.29
N LEU A 98 -11.99 -3.99 -4.18
CA LEU A 98 -11.95 -2.53 -4.03
C LEU A 98 -10.52 -1.98 -4.06
N MET A 99 -9.54 -2.77 -3.63
CA MET A 99 -8.13 -2.39 -3.58
C MET A 99 -7.36 -2.75 -4.85
N SER A 100 -7.85 -3.67 -5.67
CA SER A 100 -7.20 -4.10 -6.91
C SER A 100 -6.72 -2.93 -7.77
N PRO A 101 -7.50 -1.85 -7.99
CA PRO A 101 -7.03 -0.71 -8.78
C PRO A 101 -5.78 -0.03 -8.20
N LEU A 102 -5.72 0.13 -6.87
CA LEU A 102 -4.57 0.74 -6.19
C LEU A 102 -3.34 -0.17 -6.21
N LEU A 103 -3.53 -1.48 -6.07
CA LEU A 103 -2.44 -2.46 -6.16
C LEU A 103 -1.84 -2.50 -7.58
N VAL A 104 -2.70 -2.45 -8.60
CA VAL A 104 -2.28 -2.37 -10.01
C VAL A 104 -1.58 -1.03 -10.30
N GLU A 105 -2.11 0.10 -9.81
CA GLU A 105 -1.48 1.43 -9.98
C GLU A 105 -0.07 1.44 -9.38
N ASN A 106 0.08 0.92 -8.16
CA ASN A 106 1.38 0.81 -7.50
C ASN A 106 2.35 -0.07 -8.30
N ALA A 107 1.90 -1.23 -8.79
CA ALA A 107 2.75 -2.11 -9.58
C ALA A 107 3.25 -1.44 -10.86
N LYS A 108 2.37 -0.74 -11.60
CA LYS A 108 2.74 0.05 -12.78
C LYS A 108 3.71 1.19 -12.46
N GLY A 109 3.53 1.84 -11.31
CA GLY A 109 4.45 2.88 -10.84
C GLY A 109 5.89 2.38 -10.64
N LEU A 110 6.06 1.06 -10.45
CA LEU A 110 7.34 0.40 -10.19
C LEU A 110 7.97 -0.25 -11.44
N GLU A 111 7.27 -0.29 -12.58
CA GLU A 111 7.77 -0.84 -13.85
C GLU A 111 8.87 0.01 -14.53
N ARG A 112 9.30 1.12 -13.92
CA ARG A 112 10.37 1.95 -14.48
C ARG A 112 11.75 1.27 -14.33
N PRO A 113 12.63 1.35 -15.35
CA PRO A 113 13.99 0.83 -15.27
C PRO A 113 14.73 1.37 -14.04
N GLY A 114 15.31 0.47 -13.24
CA GLY A 114 16.01 0.80 -11.99
C GLY A 114 15.15 0.77 -10.72
N LEU A 115 13.84 0.51 -10.82
CA LEU A 115 12.91 0.51 -9.69
C LEU A 115 12.31 -0.84 -9.31
N HIS A 116 12.45 -1.84 -10.18
CA HIS A 116 11.94 -3.19 -9.98
C HIS A 116 12.39 -3.86 -8.67
N PHE A 117 13.50 -3.42 -8.08
CA PHE A 117 14.07 -4.00 -6.86
C PHE A 117 13.71 -3.26 -5.57
N ALA A 118 13.12 -2.06 -5.64
CA ALA A 118 13.12 -1.15 -4.49
C ALA A 118 11.82 -1.10 -3.69
N CYS A 119 10.62 -1.31 -4.26
CA CYS A 119 9.41 -0.83 -3.58
C CYS A 119 8.02 -1.45 -3.87
N PRO A 120 7.85 -2.74 -4.22
CA PRO A 120 6.52 -3.34 -4.17
C PRO A 120 5.88 -3.24 -2.77
N LEU A 121 6.73 -3.20 -1.74
CA LEU A 121 6.39 -3.08 -0.33
C LEU A 121 6.60 -1.66 0.20
N TRP A 122 6.49 -0.61 -0.64
CA TRP A 122 6.65 0.75 -0.13
C TRP A 122 5.68 0.99 1.03
N THR A 123 6.25 1.27 2.19
CA THR A 123 5.54 1.60 3.41
C THR A 123 5.96 2.98 3.87
N ASN A 124 5.05 3.67 4.53
CA ASN A 124 5.35 4.96 5.14
C ASN A 124 6.10 4.83 6.49
N ASN A 125 6.73 3.68 6.76
CA ASN A 125 7.29 3.32 8.08
C ASN A 125 8.31 4.35 8.61
N ASN A 126 9.08 4.99 7.72
CA ASN A 126 10.03 6.03 8.11
C ASN A 126 9.32 7.26 8.68
N PHE A 127 8.21 7.69 8.08
CA PHE A 127 7.42 8.80 8.60
C PHE A 127 6.60 8.40 9.82
N GLU A 128 6.13 7.15 9.92
CA GLU A 128 5.46 6.66 11.13
C GLU A 128 6.40 6.63 12.34
N SER A 129 7.63 6.18 12.14
CA SER A 129 8.68 6.19 13.17
C SER A 129 9.00 7.62 13.62
N LEU A 130 9.12 8.55 12.66
CA LEU A 130 9.31 9.97 12.96
C LEU A 130 8.10 10.55 13.71
N ASN A 131 6.87 10.24 13.28
CA ASN A 131 5.65 10.65 13.95
C ASN A 131 5.58 10.13 15.38
N GLN A 132 5.99 8.88 15.62
CA GLN A 132 6.04 8.31 16.96
C GLN A 132 7.05 9.06 17.84
N PHE A 133 8.26 9.30 17.32
CA PHE A 133 9.28 10.07 18.02
C PHE A 133 8.77 11.48 18.36
N LEU A 134 8.17 12.19 17.41
CA LEU A 134 7.61 13.53 17.62
C LEU A 134 6.48 13.52 18.65
N LYS A 135 5.56 12.55 18.58
CA LYS A 135 4.49 12.39 19.58
C LYS A 135 5.05 12.19 20.98
N GLN A 136 6.10 11.37 21.12
CA GLN A 136 6.78 11.15 22.40
C GLN A 136 7.48 12.42 22.90
N ALA A 137 8.28 13.06 22.04
CA ALA A 137 9.04 14.28 22.36
C ALA A 137 8.13 15.43 22.79
N LEU A 138 6.96 15.57 22.16
CA LEU A 138 5.97 16.61 22.49
C LEU A 138 4.98 16.20 23.59
N SER A 139 5.10 14.98 24.13
CA SER A 139 4.10 14.41 25.05
C SER A 139 2.67 14.51 24.50
N TRP A 140 2.52 14.33 23.19
CA TRP A 140 1.25 14.46 22.48
C TRP A 140 0.26 13.43 23.01
N ARG A 141 -0.87 13.89 23.55
CA ARG A 141 -1.97 13.03 24.01
C ARG A 141 -3.15 13.19 23.06
N SER A 142 -3.69 12.08 22.56
CA SER A 142 -4.94 12.09 21.82
C SER A 142 -6.07 12.58 22.73
N LEU A 143 -6.64 13.74 22.42
CA LEU A 143 -7.86 14.20 23.09
C LEU A 143 -8.99 13.28 22.65
N LYS A 144 -9.72 12.70 23.62
CA LYS A 144 -10.97 12.02 23.32
C LYS A 144 -11.95 13.08 22.83
N LEU A 145 -12.45 12.92 21.61
CA LEU A 145 -13.65 13.64 21.18
C LEU A 145 -14.79 13.19 22.10
N ILE A 146 -15.36 14.14 22.84
CA ILE A 146 -16.54 13.96 23.70
C ILE A 146 -17.77 14.14 22.83
#